data_AF-A0A522I9C8-F1
#
_entry.id   AF-A0A522I9C8-F1
#
_cell.length_a   1.000
_cell.length_b   1.000
_cell.length_c   1.000
_cell.angle_alpha   90.00
_cell.angle_beta   90.00
_cell.angle_gamma   90.00
#
_symmetry.space_group_name_H-M   'P 1'
#
loop_
_entity.id
_entity.type
_entity.pdbx_description
1 polymer ?
#
loop_
_entity_poly.entity_id
_entity_poly.type
_entity_poly.pdbx_seq_one_letter_code
_entity_poly.pdbx_strand_id
1 'polypeptide(L)'
;MLNWDDEITAVNPSSGAQQNTMRNAAGQAVPAADVQFGLRSTPQATTAENIFSSDFAVPPPPPAPVSSEARVNVADKRIINGQTDVNQLVPFKYKWAWEKYLAGCANHWMPQEINMSRDIALWKDPNGLSDDERRIVKRNLGFFVTADSLAANNIVLGTYRHITAPECRQFLLRQAFEEAIHTHAYQYIVESLGL
;
A
#
# COMPACT_ATOMS: atom_id res chain seq x y z
N MET A 1 -26.09 8.27 -10.60
CA MET A 1 -25.94 6.80 -10.47
C MET A 1 -25.06 6.36 -11.62
N LEU A 2 -23.85 5.88 -11.33
CA LEU A 2 -22.93 5.41 -12.37
C LEU A 2 -23.37 4.01 -12.79
N ASN A 3 -23.75 3.86 -14.05
CA ASN A 3 -24.11 2.58 -14.65
C ASN A 3 -22.84 1.88 -15.18
N TRP A 4 -22.76 0.55 -15.04
CA TRP A 4 -21.55 -0.23 -15.25
C TRP A 4 -21.39 -0.82 -16.66
N ASP A 5 -22.20 -0.36 -17.63
CA ASP A 5 -22.34 -1.03 -18.93
C ASP A 5 -21.68 -0.30 -20.13
N ASP A 6 -20.96 0.81 -19.93
CA ASP A 6 -20.36 1.54 -21.05
C ASP A 6 -18.93 1.05 -21.39
N GLU A 7 -18.76 0.41 -22.55
CA GLU A 7 -17.46 0.02 -23.12
C GLU A 7 -16.63 1.25 -23.56
N ILE A 8 -15.42 1.41 -23.02
CA ILE A 8 -14.50 2.49 -23.39
C ILE A 8 -13.56 2.03 -24.51
N THR A 9 -13.68 2.64 -25.69
CA THR A 9 -12.76 2.46 -26.82
C THR A 9 -11.43 3.18 -26.54
N ALA A 10 -10.31 2.46 -26.53
CA ALA A 10 -9.00 3.02 -26.20
C ALA A 10 -8.37 3.78 -27.39
N VAL A 11 -7.89 5.00 -27.15
CA VAL A 11 -7.03 5.77 -28.07
C VAL A 11 -5.57 5.55 -27.68
N ASN A 12 -4.70 5.19 -28.62
CA ASN A 12 -3.26 4.98 -28.41
C ASN A 12 -2.47 6.29 -28.48
N PRO A 13 -1.55 6.60 -27.53
CA PRO A 13 -0.57 7.65 -27.70
C PRO A 13 0.78 7.12 -28.25
N SER A 14 1.35 7.89 -29.18
CA SER A 14 2.62 7.65 -29.87
C SER A 14 3.85 7.82 -28.97
N SER A 15 4.87 6.98 -29.19
CA SER A 15 6.12 6.90 -28.43
C SER A 15 7.10 8.06 -28.73
N GLY A 16 7.41 8.87 -27.71
CA GLY A 16 8.59 9.74 -27.68
C GLY A 16 9.53 9.31 -26.55
N ALA A 17 10.78 8.99 -26.85
CA ALA A 17 11.78 8.58 -25.86
C ALA A 17 12.33 9.81 -25.11
N GLN A 18 12.23 9.81 -23.78
CA GLN A 18 12.91 10.79 -22.90
C GLN A 18 13.90 10.04 -21.98
N GLN A 19 15.19 10.36 -22.12
CA GLN A 19 16.25 9.90 -21.22
C GLN A 19 16.38 10.88 -20.04
N ASN A 20 16.20 10.39 -18.81
CA ASN A 20 16.40 11.18 -17.59
C ASN A 20 17.86 11.07 -17.12
N THR A 21 18.55 12.21 -17.02
CA THR A 21 19.82 12.35 -16.28
C THR A 21 19.58 13.25 -15.06
N MET A 22 19.88 12.77 -13.86
CA MET A 22 19.78 13.55 -12.62
C MET A 22 20.92 14.56 -12.55
N ARG A 23 20.59 15.85 -12.35
CA ARG A 23 21.54 16.97 -12.16
C ARG A 23 21.37 17.55 -10.76
N ASN A 24 22.46 18.02 -10.15
CA ASN A 24 22.37 18.73 -8.87
C ASN A 24 21.87 20.18 -9.05
N ALA A 25 21.60 20.88 -7.94
CA ALA A 25 21.05 22.24 -7.93
C ALA A 25 21.94 23.32 -8.58
N ALA A 26 23.16 23.01 -8.98
CA ALA A 26 24.06 23.89 -9.73
C ALA A 26 24.28 23.44 -11.20
N GLY A 27 23.52 22.45 -11.68
CA GLY A 27 23.51 22.04 -13.10
C GLY A 27 24.73 21.23 -13.55
N GLN A 28 25.57 20.74 -12.65
CA GLN A 28 26.75 19.94 -12.98
C GLN A 28 26.45 18.43 -12.84
N ALA A 29 27.05 17.63 -13.73
CA ALA A 29 26.99 16.18 -13.69
C ALA A 29 27.88 15.66 -12.54
N VAL A 30 27.32 14.83 -11.67
CA VAL A 30 28.04 14.25 -10.53
C VAL A 30 28.46 12.83 -10.89
N PRO A 31 29.75 12.46 -10.82
CA PRO A 31 30.17 11.07 -10.99
C PRO A 31 29.78 10.24 -9.76
N ALA A 32 29.28 9.03 -9.98
CA ALA A 32 28.97 8.09 -8.91
C ALA A 32 30.25 7.67 -8.18
N ALA A 33 30.32 7.89 -6.88
CA ALA A 33 31.42 7.40 -6.05
C ALA A 33 31.13 5.94 -5.64
N ASP A 34 32.05 5.03 -5.97
CA ASP A 34 32.04 3.64 -5.53
C ASP A 34 32.32 3.56 -4.02
N VAL A 35 31.28 3.32 -3.22
CA VAL A 35 31.42 3.02 -1.79
C VAL A 35 31.59 1.52 -1.62
N GLN A 36 32.84 1.08 -1.47
CA GLN A 36 33.18 -0.33 -1.28
C GLN A 36 33.18 -0.68 0.22
N PHE A 37 32.15 -1.39 0.68
CA PHE A 37 32.03 -1.84 2.07
C PHE A 37 32.89 -3.10 2.28
N GLY A 38 34.02 -2.95 2.97
CA GLY A 38 34.94 -4.05 3.28
C GLY A 38 34.41 -4.97 4.36
N LEU A 39 33.98 -6.18 3.99
CA LEU A 39 33.74 -7.27 4.93
C LEU A 39 35.06 -8.02 5.17
N ARG A 40 35.69 -7.79 6.32
CA ARG A 40 36.68 -8.72 6.88
C ARG A 40 36.31 -9.10 8.31
N SER A 41 36.43 -10.40 8.55
CA SER A 41 36.64 -11.14 9.81
C SER A 41 35.44 -11.93 10.37
N THR A 42 35.51 -13.25 10.18
CA THR A 42 34.77 -14.29 10.89
C THR A 42 35.41 -14.56 12.26
N PRO A 43 34.63 -14.71 13.34
CA PRO A 43 35.01 -15.53 14.47
C PRO A 43 34.38 -16.91 14.34
N GLN A 44 35.23 -17.93 14.40
CA GLN A 44 34.90 -19.35 14.44
C GLN A 44 34.22 -19.67 15.77
N ALA A 45 32.94 -20.08 15.73
CA ALA A 45 32.23 -20.61 16.89
C ALA A 45 32.23 -22.14 16.84
N THR A 46 32.74 -22.73 17.91
CA THR A 46 32.89 -24.17 18.15
C THR A 46 31.54 -24.87 18.27
N THR A 47 31.54 -26.12 17.79
CA THR A 47 30.45 -27.10 17.77
C THR A 47 29.72 -27.27 19.10
N ALA A 48 28.41 -27.07 19.11
CA ALA A 48 27.48 -27.68 20.05
C ALA A 48 26.51 -28.57 19.25
N GLU A 49 26.62 -29.88 19.42
CA GLU A 49 25.75 -30.88 18.79
C GLU A 49 24.33 -30.78 19.36
N ASN A 50 23.33 -30.58 18.49
CA ASN A 50 21.92 -30.61 18.85
C ASN A 50 21.40 -32.05 18.84
N ILE A 51 21.07 -32.57 20.02
CA ILE A 51 20.61 -33.95 20.31
C ILE A 51 19.09 -34.16 20.03
N PHE A 52 18.42 -33.28 19.28
CA PHE A 52 16.96 -33.35 19.08
C PHE A 52 16.51 -33.18 17.62
N SER A 53 17.16 -33.85 16.67
CA SER A 53 16.78 -33.75 15.25
C SER A 53 16.39 -35.10 14.66
N SER A 54 15.11 -35.48 14.77
CA SER A 54 14.59 -36.55 13.88
C SER A 54 13.11 -36.52 13.48
N ASP A 55 12.25 -35.59 13.95
CA ASP A 55 10.79 -35.68 13.67
C ASP A 55 10.13 -34.47 12.98
N PHE A 56 10.89 -33.55 12.39
CA PHE A 56 10.30 -32.52 11.53
C PHE A 56 10.41 -32.90 10.07
N ALA A 57 9.26 -33.19 9.44
CA ALA A 57 9.14 -33.34 8.00
C ALA A 57 9.80 -32.13 7.31
N VAL A 58 10.75 -32.41 6.42
CA VAL A 58 11.44 -31.40 5.61
C VAL A 58 10.36 -30.61 4.85
N PRO A 59 10.24 -29.29 5.04
CA PRO A 59 9.33 -28.49 4.23
C PRO A 59 9.71 -28.66 2.75
N PRO A 60 8.73 -28.72 1.83
CA PRO A 60 9.04 -28.84 0.42
C PRO A 60 10.01 -27.72 0.01
N PRO A 61 10.98 -28.02 -0.86
CA PRO A 61 11.94 -27.02 -1.30
C PRO A 61 11.18 -25.79 -1.83
N PRO A 62 11.68 -24.57 -1.56
CA PRO A 62 11.09 -23.38 -2.14
C PRO A 62 11.01 -23.55 -3.66
N PRO A 63 9.93 -23.08 -4.31
CA PRO A 63 9.81 -23.16 -5.75
C PRO A 63 11.07 -22.56 -6.38
N ALA A 64 11.59 -23.24 -7.40
CA ALA A 64 12.78 -22.80 -8.12
C ALA A 64 12.64 -21.32 -8.52
N PRO A 65 13.72 -20.51 -8.45
CA PRO A 65 13.65 -19.13 -8.88
C PRO A 65 13.18 -19.10 -10.34
N VAL A 66 12.01 -18.51 -10.57
CA VAL A 66 11.51 -18.19 -11.90
C VAL A 66 12.58 -17.34 -12.58
N SER A 67 13.04 -17.76 -13.75
CA SER A 67 14.06 -17.05 -14.51
C SER A 67 13.59 -15.62 -14.80
N SER A 68 14.21 -14.66 -14.12
CA SER A 68 13.83 -13.24 -14.05
C SER A 68 14.09 -12.44 -15.34
N GLU A 69 14.25 -13.10 -16.48
CA GLU A 69 14.61 -12.45 -17.76
C GLU A 69 13.52 -12.58 -18.84
N ALA A 70 12.55 -13.49 -18.67
CA ALA A 70 11.48 -13.66 -19.64
C ALA A 70 10.39 -12.58 -19.47
N ARG A 71 9.91 -12.03 -20.59
CA ARG A 71 8.76 -11.12 -20.61
C ARG A 71 7.49 -11.87 -20.19
N VAL A 72 6.71 -11.28 -19.30
CA VAL A 72 5.42 -11.85 -18.85
C VAL A 72 4.39 -11.82 -19.97
N ASN A 73 3.71 -12.95 -20.21
CA ASN A 73 2.54 -13.04 -21.08
C ASN A 73 1.26 -12.67 -20.29
N VAL A 74 0.43 -11.79 -20.87
CA VAL A 74 -0.86 -11.36 -20.28
C VAL A 74 -1.74 -12.58 -19.95
N ALA A 75 -1.79 -13.58 -20.84
CA ALA A 75 -2.70 -14.71 -20.69
C ALA A 75 -2.44 -15.50 -19.39
N ASP A 76 -1.20 -15.51 -18.91
CA ASP A 76 -0.76 -16.34 -17.79
C ASP A 76 -0.97 -15.67 -16.42
N LYS A 77 -1.16 -14.35 -16.36
CA LYS A 77 -1.46 -13.65 -15.10
C LYS A 77 -2.72 -14.19 -14.43
N ARG A 78 -2.70 -14.35 -13.10
CA ARG A 78 -3.85 -14.75 -12.27
C ARG A 78 -3.89 -13.85 -11.03
N ILE A 79 -5.09 -13.57 -10.50
CA ILE A 79 -5.23 -12.80 -9.25
C ILE A 79 -4.70 -13.60 -8.07
N ILE A 80 -4.96 -14.91 -8.01
CA ILE A 80 -4.50 -15.80 -6.94
C ILE A 80 -3.78 -16.99 -7.58
N ASN A 81 -2.75 -17.52 -6.92
CA ASN A 81 -1.95 -18.67 -7.36
C ASN A 81 -1.28 -18.49 -8.74
N GLY A 82 -1.04 -17.25 -9.18
CA GLY A 82 -0.29 -16.95 -10.40
C GLY A 82 1.20 -17.26 -10.25
N GLN A 83 1.81 -17.73 -11.34
CA GLN A 83 3.24 -18.09 -11.41
C GLN A 83 4.07 -17.10 -12.25
N THR A 84 3.42 -16.09 -12.83
CA THR A 84 4.09 -15.03 -13.59
C THR A 84 4.92 -14.13 -12.66
N ASP A 85 5.99 -13.54 -13.17
CA ASP A 85 6.79 -12.58 -12.42
C ASP A 85 5.95 -11.38 -11.97
N VAL A 86 5.68 -11.32 -10.67
CA VAL A 86 4.85 -10.30 -10.01
C VAL A 86 5.56 -8.96 -9.85
N ASN A 87 6.84 -8.87 -10.17
CA ASN A 87 7.58 -7.60 -10.14
C ASN A 87 7.45 -6.82 -11.46
N GLN A 88 7.01 -7.49 -12.53
CA GLN A 88 6.74 -6.87 -13.82
C GLN A 88 5.30 -6.38 -13.90
N LEU A 89 5.11 -5.06 -13.75
CA LEU A 89 3.79 -4.44 -13.79
C LEU A 89 3.08 -4.66 -15.14
N VAL A 90 3.80 -4.47 -16.25
CA VAL A 90 3.30 -4.64 -17.61
C VAL A 90 3.55 -6.05 -18.14
N PRO A 91 2.74 -6.55 -19.08
CA PRO A 91 1.51 -5.96 -19.63
C PRO A 91 0.28 -6.13 -18.70
N PHE A 92 -0.68 -5.20 -18.74
CA PHE A 92 -1.87 -5.25 -17.89
C PHE A 92 -2.90 -6.30 -18.36
N LYS A 93 -3.35 -7.16 -17.44
CA LYS A 93 -4.50 -8.06 -17.65
C LYS A 93 -5.76 -7.48 -17.02
N TYR A 94 -5.66 -7.02 -15.77
CA TYR A 94 -6.78 -6.53 -14.98
C TYR A 94 -6.86 -5.00 -15.04
N LYS A 95 -7.30 -4.46 -16.18
CA LYS A 95 -7.35 -3.01 -16.42
C LYS A 95 -8.19 -2.26 -15.38
N TRP A 96 -9.28 -2.86 -14.91
CA TRP A 96 -10.11 -2.29 -13.85
C TRP A 96 -9.29 -1.95 -12.59
N ALA A 97 -8.29 -2.77 -12.23
CA ALA A 97 -7.48 -2.53 -11.03
C ALA A 97 -6.60 -1.29 -11.21
N TRP A 98 -6.06 -1.12 -12.42
CA TRP A 98 -5.31 0.07 -12.78
C TRP A 98 -6.18 1.32 -12.80
N GLU A 99 -7.40 1.23 -13.35
CA GLU A 99 -8.36 2.34 -13.33
C GLU A 99 -8.75 2.74 -11.90
N LYS A 100 -8.96 1.77 -10.99
CA LYS A 100 -9.21 2.07 -9.58
C LYS A 100 -8.01 2.67 -8.88
N TYR A 101 -6.80 2.22 -9.20
CA TYR A 101 -5.57 2.86 -8.71
C TYR A 101 -5.49 4.34 -9.13
N LEU A 102 -5.70 4.64 -10.42
CA LEU A 102 -5.68 6.02 -10.92
C LEU A 102 -6.79 6.87 -10.29
N ALA A 103 -8.00 6.32 -10.15
CA ALA A 103 -9.11 7.01 -9.48
C ALA A 103 -8.80 7.31 -8.01
N GLY A 104 -8.22 6.36 -7.27
CA GLY A 104 -7.78 6.58 -5.88
C GLY A 104 -6.71 7.68 -5.80
N CYS A 105 -5.73 7.66 -6.70
CA CYS A 105 -4.72 8.73 -6.79
C CYS A 105 -5.33 10.11 -7.07
N ALA A 106 -6.33 10.20 -7.94
CA ALA A 106 -7.02 11.46 -8.26
C ALA A 106 -7.86 11.99 -7.08
N ASN A 107 -8.26 11.13 -6.15
CA ASN A 107 -9.03 11.45 -4.95
C ASN A 107 -8.14 11.74 -3.73
N HIS A 108 -6.94 12.27 -3.92
CA HIS A 108 -6.08 12.63 -2.80
C HIS A 108 -6.68 13.79 -1.98
N TRP A 109 -6.65 13.64 -0.66
CA TRP A 109 -7.04 14.65 0.33
C TRP A 109 -6.23 14.44 1.61
N MET A 110 -6.17 15.47 2.44
CA MET A 110 -5.61 15.42 3.79
C MET A 110 -6.64 15.91 4.84
N PRO A 111 -6.71 15.30 6.04
CA PRO A 111 -7.67 15.71 7.07
C PRO A 111 -7.59 17.18 7.48
N GLN A 112 -6.38 17.73 7.49
CA GLN A 112 -6.11 19.13 7.83
C GLN A 112 -6.75 20.13 6.86
N GLU A 113 -7.16 19.69 5.68
CA GLU A 113 -7.86 20.54 4.71
C GLU A 113 -9.30 20.85 5.16
N ILE A 114 -9.86 20.07 6.09
CA ILE A 114 -11.20 20.28 6.65
C ILE A 114 -11.13 21.16 7.91
N ASN A 115 -11.77 22.32 7.88
CA ASN A 115 -11.83 23.22 9.03
C ASN A 115 -12.79 22.71 10.11
N MET A 116 -12.27 22.49 11.32
CA MET A 116 -13.03 22.00 12.48
C MET A 116 -13.53 23.10 13.44
N SER A 117 -13.37 24.39 13.15
CA SER A 117 -13.62 25.47 14.12
C SER A 117 -15.08 25.51 14.62
N ARG A 118 -16.05 25.23 13.76
CA ARG A 118 -17.48 25.22 14.13
C ARG A 118 -17.83 24.01 14.99
N ASP A 119 -17.33 22.84 14.60
CA ASP A 119 -17.48 21.58 15.32
C ASP A 119 -16.88 21.67 16.72
N ILE A 120 -15.70 22.31 16.86
CA ILE A 120 -15.08 22.57 18.16
C ILE A 120 -15.95 23.48 19.04
N ALA A 121 -16.49 24.57 18.48
CA ALA A 121 -17.35 25.49 19.22
C ALA A 121 -18.64 24.79 19.69
N LEU A 122 -19.28 24.03 18.80
CA LEU A 122 -20.48 23.23 19.10
C LEU A 122 -20.19 22.17 20.16
N TRP A 123 -19.06 21.47 20.05
CA TRP A 123 -18.67 20.44 21.01
C TRP A 123 -18.39 21.01 22.40
N LYS A 124 -17.83 22.23 22.50
CA LYS A 124 -17.53 22.88 23.79
C LYS A 124 -18.74 23.54 24.45
N ASP A 125 -19.76 23.93 23.67
CA ASP A 125 -21.00 24.51 24.22
C ASP A 125 -21.79 23.45 25.01
N PRO A 126 -22.05 23.65 26.32
CA PRO A 126 -22.86 22.74 27.14
C PRO A 126 -24.28 22.53 26.59
N ASN A 127 -24.83 23.49 25.84
CA ASN A 127 -26.15 23.42 25.22
C ASN A 127 -26.09 23.09 23.71
N GLY A 128 -24.89 22.88 23.16
CA GLY A 128 -24.71 22.67 21.72
C GLY A 128 -25.21 21.31 21.22
N LEU A 129 -25.04 20.27 22.04
CA LEU A 129 -25.49 18.90 21.74
C LEU A 129 -26.06 18.27 22.99
N SER A 130 -27.15 17.52 22.84
CA SER A 130 -27.70 16.66 23.87
C SER A 130 -26.74 15.52 24.23
N ASP A 131 -26.96 14.89 25.39
CA ASP A 131 -26.14 13.77 25.85
C ASP A 131 -26.18 12.57 24.90
N ASP A 132 -27.34 12.32 24.27
CA ASP A 132 -27.49 11.21 23.32
C ASP A 132 -26.77 11.49 21.99
N GLU A 133 -26.77 12.73 21.50
CA GLU A 133 -25.98 13.14 20.33
C GLU A 133 -24.48 13.03 20.60
N ARG A 134 -24.01 13.46 21.78
CA ARG A 134 -22.60 13.30 22.16
C ARG A 134 -22.21 11.83 22.29
N ARG A 135 -23.12 11.00 22.82
CA ARG A 135 -22.90 9.56 22.97
C ARG A 135 -22.75 8.86 21.62
N ILE A 136 -23.58 9.19 20.62
CA ILE A 136 -23.47 8.56 19.30
C ILE A 136 -22.16 8.97 18.60
N VAL A 137 -21.73 10.23 18.71
CA VAL A 137 -20.44 10.68 18.16
C VAL A 137 -19.28 9.93 18.81
N LYS A 138 -19.23 9.86 20.15
CA LYS A 138 -18.16 9.13 20.87
C LYS A 138 -18.11 7.65 20.51
N ARG A 139 -19.27 7.00 20.37
CA ARG A 139 -19.33 5.57 20.01
C ARG A 139 -18.86 5.32 18.58
N ASN A 140 -19.24 6.18 17.63
CA ASN A 140 -18.74 6.07 16.26
C ASN A 140 -17.23 6.29 16.20
N LEU A 141 -16.73 7.37 16.81
CA LEU A 141 -15.28 7.64 16.84
C LEU A 141 -14.52 6.50 17.52
N GLY A 142 -14.98 6.01 18.67
CA GLY A 142 -14.33 4.90 19.37
C GLY A 142 -14.24 3.61 18.55
N PHE A 143 -15.24 3.33 17.71
CA PHE A 143 -15.18 2.20 16.78
C PHE A 143 -14.19 2.45 15.65
N PHE A 144 -14.35 3.54 14.91
CA PHE A 144 -13.62 3.76 13.67
C PHE A 144 -12.13 4.09 13.85
N VAL A 145 -11.73 4.70 14.97
CA VAL A 145 -10.31 4.96 15.30
C VAL A 145 -9.46 3.68 15.21
N THR A 146 -10.04 2.52 15.52
CA THR A 146 -9.32 1.23 15.48
C THR A 146 -9.72 0.36 14.29
N ALA A 147 -10.96 0.47 13.81
CA ALA A 147 -11.46 -0.35 12.71
C ALA A 147 -10.64 -0.19 11.42
N ASP A 148 -10.23 1.03 11.07
CA ASP A 148 -9.48 1.28 9.83
C ASP A 148 -8.04 0.76 9.91
N SER A 149 -7.45 0.76 11.11
CA SER A 149 -6.17 0.06 11.33
C SER A 149 -6.31 -1.45 11.15
N LEU A 150 -7.43 -2.06 11.54
CA LEU A 150 -7.70 -3.47 11.27
C LEU A 150 -7.85 -3.74 9.76
N ALA A 151 -8.54 -2.86 9.04
CA ALA A 151 -8.68 -2.94 7.60
C ALA A 151 -7.33 -2.84 6.87
N ALA A 152 -6.51 -1.83 7.20
CA ALA A 152 -5.17 -1.65 6.67
C ALA A 152 -4.27 -2.86 6.92
N ASN A 153 -4.26 -3.36 8.17
CA ASN A 153 -3.47 -4.52 8.56
C ASN A 153 -3.92 -5.79 7.82
N ASN A 154 -5.22 -5.98 7.60
CA ASN A 154 -5.71 -7.11 6.81
C ASN A 154 -5.34 -7.00 5.32
N ILE A 155 -5.32 -5.79 4.75
CA ILE A 155 -4.82 -5.60 3.38
C ILE A 155 -3.36 -6.03 3.31
N VAL A 156 -2.50 -5.49 4.17
CA VAL A 156 -1.05 -5.68 4.09
C VAL A 156 -0.63 -7.10 4.50
N LEU A 157 -1.14 -7.63 5.61
CA LEU A 157 -0.70 -8.90 6.19
C LEU A 157 -1.55 -10.09 5.72
N GLY A 158 -2.86 -9.86 5.54
CA GLY A 158 -3.81 -10.89 5.19
C GLY A 158 -3.91 -11.12 3.69
N THR A 159 -4.16 -10.06 2.92
CA THR A 159 -4.60 -10.14 1.52
C THR A 159 -3.45 -10.01 0.54
N TYR A 160 -2.56 -9.03 0.72
CA TYR A 160 -1.56 -8.63 -0.27
C TYR A 160 -0.65 -9.79 -0.72
N ARG A 161 -0.25 -10.65 0.23
CA ARG A 161 0.60 -11.83 -0.06
C ARG A 161 -0.04 -12.84 -0.99
N HIS A 162 -1.37 -12.98 -0.96
CA HIS A 162 -2.11 -13.97 -1.75
C HIS A 162 -2.49 -13.45 -3.13
N ILE A 163 -2.48 -12.13 -3.31
CA ILE A 163 -2.67 -11.52 -4.62
C ILE A 163 -1.37 -11.65 -5.40
N THR A 164 -1.45 -12.23 -6.59
CA THR A 164 -0.33 -12.58 -7.49
C THR A 164 -0.42 -11.82 -8.83
N ALA A 165 -1.30 -10.82 -8.92
CA ALA A 165 -1.36 -9.88 -10.04
C ALA A 165 -0.79 -8.50 -9.63
N PRO A 166 0.23 -7.97 -10.33
CA PRO A 166 0.91 -6.74 -9.91
C PRO A 166 0.02 -5.50 -9.98
N GLU A 167 -0.84 -5.37 -11.00
CA GLU A 167 -1.77 -4.24 -11.08
C GLU A 167 -2.80 -4.23 -9.94
N CYS A 168 -3.21 -5.39 -9.43
CA CYS A 168 -4.07 -5.50 -8.25
C CYS A 168 -3.29 -5.16 -6.98
N ARG A 169 -2.04 -5.61 -6.85
CA ARG A 169 -1.15 -5.20 -5.74
C ARG A 169 -0.97 -3.69 -5.70
N GLN A 170 -0.75 -3.05 -6.84
CA GLN A 170 -0.61 -1.59 -6.92
C GLN A 170 -1.86 -0.87 -6.39
N PHE A 171 -3.05 -1.36 -6.74
CA PHE A 171 -4.30 -0.82 -6.19
C PHE A 171 -4.42 -1.04 -4.67
N LEU A 172 -4.07 -2.23 -4.17
CA LEU A 172 -4.09 -2.51 -2.72
C LEU A 172 -3.13 -1.62 -1.92
N LEU A 173 -1.98 -1.25 -2.48
CA LEU A 173 -1.09 -0.27 -1.84
C LEU A 173 -1.75 1.09 -1.69
N ARG A 174 -2.49 1.53 -2.72
CA ARG A 174 -3.24 2.78 -2.65
C ARG A 174 -4.37 2.70 -1.61
N GLN A 175 -5.12 1.60 -1.57
CA GLN A 175 -6.16 1.40 -0.57
C GLN A 175 -5.59 1.38 0.85
N ALA A 176 -4.49 0.67 1.09
CA ALA A 176 -3.84 0.65 2.41
C ALA A 176 -3.37 2.04 2.86
N PHE A 177 -2.90 2.88 1.92
CA PHE A 177 -2.58 4.27 2.21
C PHE A 177 -3.83 5.10 2.53
N GLU A 178 -4.96 4.88 1.83
CA GLU A 178 -6.22 5.54 2.15
C GLU A 178 -6.72 5.19 3.57
N GLU A 179 -6.60 3.94 4.01
CA GLU A 179 -6.93 3.58 5.41
C GLU A 179 -6.02 4.26 6.44
N ALA A 180 -4.76 4.54 6.07
CA ALA A 180 -3.87 5.34 6.93
C ALA A 180 -4.33 6.81 6.98
N ILE A 181 -4.83 7.38 5.87
CA ILE A 181 -5.43 8.72 5.86
C ILE A 181 -6.73 8.75 6.67
N HIS A 182 -7.57 7.71 6.63
CA HIS A 182 -8.76 7.63 7.47
C HIS A 182 -8.39 7.58 8.97
N THR A 183 -7.41 6.76 9.34
CA THR A 183 -6.87 6.71 10.70
C THR A 183 -6.35 8.08 11.16
N HIS A 184 -5.63 8.79 10.28
CA HIS A 184 -5.16 10.16 10.52
C HIS A 184 -6.32 11.14 10.69
N ALA A 185 -7.42 10.99 9.95
CA ALA A 185 -8.60 11.84 10.10
C ALA A 185 -9.23 11.70 11.48
N TYR A 186 -9.37 10.48 11.99
CA TYR A 186 -9.92 10.28 13.33
C TYR A 186 -8.99 10.82 14.42
N GLN A 187 -7.67 10.64 14.27
CA GLN A 187 -6.70 11.26 15.17
C GLN A 187 -6.87 12.79 15.20
N TYR A 188 -6.97 13.42 14.02
CA TYR A 188 -7.17 14.87 13.89
C TYR A 188 -8.48 15.33 14.56
N ILE A 189 -9.58 14.59 14.39
CA ILE A 189 -10.88 14.90 15.02
C ILE A 189 -10.78 14.78 16.54
N VAL A 190 -10.23 13.68 17.06
CA VAL A 190 -10.08 13.43 18.50
C VAL A 190 -9.23 14.52 19.16
N GLU A 191 -8.10 14.87 18.56
CA GLU A 191 -7.24 15.96 19.05
C GLU A 191 -7.95 17.31 19.00
N SER A 192 -8.63 17.63 17.89
CA SER A 192 -9.35 18.90 17.71
C SER A 192 -10.46 19.09 18.75
N LEU A 193 -11.21 18.03 19.07
CA LEU A 193 -12.30 18.07 20.04
C LEU A 193 -11.81 18.01 21.50
N GLY A 194 -10.53 17.71 21.73
CA GLY A 194 -9.95 17.54 23.07
C GLY A 194 -10.54 16.35 23.83
N LEU A 195 -10.73 15.23 23.12
CA LEU A 195 -11.28 13.98 23.66
C LEU A 195 -10.22 13.10 24.35
#